data_AF-A0AAU4USZ9-F1
#
_entry.id   AF-A0AAU4USZ9-F1
#
_cell.length_a   1.000
_cell.length_b   1.000
_cell.length_c   1.000
_cell.angle_alpha   90.00
_cell.angle_beta   90.00
_cell.angle_gamma   90.00
#
_symmetry.space_group_name_H-M   'P 1'
#
loop_
_entity.id
_entity.type
_entity.pdbx_description
1 polymer ?
#
loop_
_entity_poly.entity_id
_entity_poly.type
_entity_poly.pdbx_seq_one_letter_code
_entity_poly.pdbx_strand_id
1 'polypeptide(L)'
;MTKLPRRFYWYLIAAAGLAIAAALIGFLWILTKDQRPPLTPTDVQGTWTAWSSAGGDGRLTVRPDGTADLQQVKPEPGCGMPSEPVPSGTYSGPATWVFDTFPDEWPGIRFDYTSPLNGKTCKIYLPIMISEQHGPLGFFIHDSRSQYKRDTAHPS
;
A
#
# COMPACT_ATOMS: atom_id res chain seq x y z
N MET A 1 -41.43 -49.19 -1.21
CA MET A 1 -40.92 -48.05 -2.02
C MET A 1 -41.89 -46.88 -1.89
N THR A 2 -41.61 -45.94 -1.00
CA THR A 2 -42.42 -44.73 -0.77
C THR A 2 -42.16 -43.73 -1.90
N LYS A 3 -43.17 -43.47 -2.74
CA LYS A 3 -43.11 -42.41 -3.76
C LYS A 3 -43.16 -41.06 -3.06
N LEU A 4 -42.05 -40.34 -3.01
CA LEU A 4 -42.05 -38.98 -2.47
C LEU A 4 -43.00 -38.10 -3.30
N PRO A 5 -43.89 -37.33 -2.64
CA PRO A 5 -44.87 -36.52 -3.34
C PRO A 5 -44.16 -35.45 -4.18
N ARG A 6 -44.66 -35.18 -5.39
CA ARG A 6 -44.10 -34.20 -6.35
C ARG A 6 -43.80 -32.82 -5.73
N ARG A 7 -44.56 -32.43 -4.69
CA ARG A 7 -44.32 -31.20 -3.92
C ARG A 7 -42.99 -31.22 -3.15
N PHE A 8 -42.57 -32.38 -2.66
CA PHE A 8 -41.29 -32.55 -1.97
C PHE A 8 -40.09 -32.31 -2.90
N TYR A 9 -40.18 -32.74 -4.16
CA TYR A 9 -39.17 -32.43 -5.18
C TYR A 9 -39.04 -30.91 -5.44
N TRP A 10 -40.17 -30.19 -5.47
CA TRP A 10 -40.14 -28.73 -5.62
C TRP A 10 -39.51 -28.03 -4.42
N TYR A 11 -39.75 -28.51 -3.20
CA TYR A 11 -39.06 -27.98 -2.01
C TYR A 11 -37.55 -28.26 -2.03
N LEU A 12 -37.12 -29.43 -2.50
CA LEU A 12 -35.69 -29.74 -2.65
C LEU A 12 -35.02 -28.85 -3.70
N ILE A 13 -35.67 -28.59 -4.84
CA ILE A 13 -35.14 -27.69 -5.87
C ILE A 13 -35.05 -26.26 -5.34
N ALA A 14 -36.08 -25.78 -4.64
CA ALA A 14 -36.08 -24.44 -4.03
C ALA A 14 -34.99 -24.31 -2.95
N ALA A 15 -34.83 -25.31 -2.10
CA ALA A 15 -33.80 -25.33 -1.06
C ALA A 15 -32.39 -25.38 -1.64
N ALA A 16 -32.16 -26.19 -2.68
CA ALA A 16 -30.88 -26.24 -3.38
C ALA A 16 -30.56 -24.90 -4.06
N GLY A 17 -31.54 -24.27 -4.71
CA GLY A 17 -31.38 -22.95 -5.31
C GLY A 17 -31.02 -21.88 -4.27
N LEU A 18 -31.67 -21.90 -3.10
CA LEU A 18 -31.37 -20.98 -2.00
C LEU A 18 -29.95 -21.19 -1.45
N ALA A 19 -29.53 -22.45 -1.28
CA ALA A 19 -28.19 -22.78 -0.81
C ALA A 19 -27.11 -22.31 -1.78
N ILE A 20 -27.32 -22.49 -3.09
CA ILE A 20 -26.39 -22.02 -4.12
C ILE A 20 -26.31 -20.49 -4.12
N ALA A 21 -27.46 -19.79 -4.03
CA ALA A 21 -27.48 -18.34 -3.96
C ALA A 21 -26.74 -17.81 -2.73
N ALA A 22 -26.96 -18.42 -1.55
CA ALA A 22 -26.24 -18.06 -0.33
C ALA A 22 -24.72 -18.29 -0.44
N ALA A 23 -24.30 -19.40 -1.07
CA ALA A 23 -22.89 -19.69 -1.30
C ALA A 23 -22.24 -18.68 -2.26
N LEU A 24 -22.94 -18.29 -3.34
CA LEU A 24 -22.46 -17.28 -4.28
C LEU A 24 -22.37 -15.90 -3.63
N ILE A 25 -23.35 -15.51 -2.82
CA ILE A 25 -23.30 -14.25 -2.06
C ILE A 25 -22.13 -14.28 -1.08
N GLY A 26 -21.96 -15.38 -0.34
CA GLY A 26 -20.83 -15.54 0.58
C GLY A 26 -19.48 -15.49 -0.14
N PHE A 27 -19.36 -16.14 -1.29
CA PHE A 27 -18.15 -16.12 -2.11
C PHE A 27 -17.85 -14.73 -2.67
N LEU A 28 -18.85 -14.03 -3.22
CA LEU A 28 -18.73 -12.64 -3.64
C LEU A 28 -18.30 -11.75 -2.49
N TRP A 29 -18.89 -11.94 -1.30
CA TRP A 29 -18.53 -11.17 -0.12
C TRP A 29 -17.06 -11.38 0.25
N ILE A 30 -16.57 -12.63 0.24
CA ILE A 30 -15.16 -12.99 0.46
C ILE A 30 -14.26 -12.35 -0.61
N LEU A 31 -14.65 -12.37 -1.89
CA LEU A 31 -13.88 -11.75 -2.97
C LEU A 31 -13.82 -10.22 -2.85
N THR A 32 -14.86 -9.58 -2.33
CA THR A 32 -14.88 -8.13 -2.11
C THR A 32 -14.22 -7.69 -0.81
N LYS A 33 -13.80 -8.64 0.02
CA LYS A 33 -13.27 -8.42 1.37
C LYS A 33 -11.78 -8.13 1.35
N ASP A 34 -11.32 -7.19 0.52
CA ASP A 34 -10.04 -6.52 0.77
C ASP A 34 -10.21 -5.61 2.00
N GLN A 35 -10.27 -6.23 3.17
CA GLN A 35 -10.54 -5.64 4.48
C GLN A 35 -9.30 -5.01 5.09
N ARG A 36 -8.51 -4.29 4.30
CA ARG A 36 -7.44 -3.49 4.86
C ARG A 36 -8.08 -2.19 5.37
N PRO A 37 -8.06 -1.91 6.69
CA PRO A 37 -8.67 -0.70 7.23
C PRO A 37 -8.07 0.52 6.52
N PRO A 38 -8.88 1.55 6.21
CA PRO A 38 -8.38 2.73 5.54
C PRO A 38 -7.35 3.43 6.43
N LEU A 39 -6.23 3.85 5.83
CA LEU A 39 -5.22 4.62 6.53
C LEU A 39 -5.75 6.01 6.89
N THR A 40 -5.34 6.50 8.04
CA THR A 40 -5.59 7.86 8.48
C THR A 40 -4.34 8.72 8.35
N PRO A 41 -4.46 10.06 8.30
CA PRO A 41 -3.30 10.94 8.26
C PRO A 41 -2.33 10.69 9.44
N THR A 42 -2.86 10.32 10.61
CA THR A 42 -2.07 9.96 11.79
C THR A 42 -1.31 8.65 11.67
N ASP A 43 -1.59 7.80 10.69
CA ASP A 43 -0.84 6.56 10.41
C ASP A 43 0.36 6.81 9.49
N VAL A 44 0.37 7.93 8.76
CA VAL A 44 1.37 8.23 7.72
C VAL A 44 2.29 9.38 8.09
N GLN A 45 1.78 10.36 8.84
CA GLN A 45 2.56 11.53 9.26
C GLN A 45 3.68 11.16 10.22
N GLY A 46 4.80 11.87 10.11
CA GLY A 46 5.96 11.70 10.97
C GLY A 46 7.24 11.43 10.18
N THR A 47 8.31 11.13 10.92
CA THR A 47 9.57 10.69 10.33
C THR A 47 9.54 9.19 10.11
N TRP A 48 10.00 8.74 8.95
CA TRP A 48 10.25 7.35 8.62
C TRP A 48 11.74 7.15 8.37
N THR A 49 12.30 6.10 8.94
CA THR A 49 13.72 5.75 8.82
C THR A 49 13.87 4.37 8.20
N ALA A 50 14.82 4.24 7.27
CA ALA A 50 15.17 2.94 6.71
C ALA A 50 15.81 2.07 7.80
N TRP A 51 15.23 0.89 8.07
CA TRP A 51 15.68 0.00 9.15
C TRP A 51 16.37 -1.27 8.62
N SER A 52 15.98 -1.74 7.44
CA SER A 52 16.66 -2.80 6.72
C SER A 52 17.14 -2.22 5.41
N SER A 53 18.46 -2.15 5.22
CA SER A 53 19.03 -1.56 4.03
C SER A 53 20.05 -2.49 3.40
N ALA A 54 19.81 -2.84 2.15
CA ALA A 54 20.88 -3.12 1.20
C ALA A 54 21.30 -1.81 0.48
N GLY A 55 21.00 -0.63 1.05
CA GLY A 55 20.96 0.64 0.31
C GLY A 55 20.98 1.98 1.06
N GLY A 56 21.25 2.05 2.38
CA GLY A 56 21.60 3.31 3.07
C GLY A 56 20.59 3.88 4.09
N ASP A 57 20.90 5.08 4.57
CA ASP A 57 20.25 5.85 5.66
C ASP A 57 19.00 6.62 5.20
N GLY A 58 18.17 5.98 4.36
CA GLY A 58 16.98 6.62 3.78
C GLY A 58 16.05 7.19 4.85
N ARG A 59 15.56 8.42 4.64
CA ARG A 59 14.66 9.11 5.58
C ARG A 59 13.53 9.81 4.85
N LEU A 60 12.33 9.70 5.39
CA LEU A 60 11.14 10.39 4.89
C LEU A 60 10.57 11.25 6.02
N THR A 61 10.12 12.45 5.71
CA THR A 61 9.36 13.28 6.65
C THR A 61 8.03 13.62 6.01
N VAL A 62 6.94 13.04 6.51
CA VAL A 62 5.58 13.25 6.01
C VAL A 62 4.85 14.23 6.91
N ARG A 63 4.38 15.35 6.36
CA ARG A 63 3.73 16.43 7.11
C ARG A 63 2.21 16.43 6.91
N PRO A 64 1.41 16.93 7.87
CA PRO A 64 -0.05 16.98 7.78
C PRO A 64 -0.58 17.87 6.64
N ASP A 65 0.21 18.81 6.16
CA ASP A 65 -0.15 19.78 5.13
C ASP A 65 -0.09 19.21 3.69
N GLY A 66 0.18 17.92 3.53
CA GLY A 66 0.33 17.27 2.23
C GLY A 66 1.75 17.40 1.64
N THR A 67 2.70 17.97 2.38
CA THR A 67 4.11 18.03 1.95
C THR A 67 4.94 16.91 2.57
N ALA A 68 6.02 16.55 1.89
CA ALA A 68 6.99 15.58 2.36
C ALA A 68 8.42 15.99 1.98
N ASP A 69 9.39 15.51 2.74
CA ASP A 69 10.81 15.57 2.41
C ASP A 69 11.35 14.14 2.29
N LEU A 70 11.96 13.83 1.15
CA LEU A 70 12.53 12.51 0.85
C LEU A 70 14.05 12.61 0.87
N GLN A 71 14.72 11.63 1.46
CA GLN A 71 16.18 11.58 1.53
C GLN A 71 16.66 10.18 1.15
N GLN A 72 17.54 10.13 0.15
CA GLN A 72 18.16 8.90 -0.35
C GLN A 72 17.13 7.82 -0.77
N VAL A 73 16.04 8.23 -1.41
CA VAL A 73 15.00 7.31 -1.88
C VAL A 73 15.27 6.87 -3.31
N LYS A 74 15.22 5.58 -3.60
CA LYS A 74 15.35 5.09 -4.98
C LYS A 74 14.05 5.32 -5.77
N PRO A 75 14.06 6.13 -6.83
CA PRO A 75 12.85 6.40 -7.62
C PRO A 75 12.57 5.30 -8.65
N GLU A 76 11.45 5.42 -9.37
CA GLU A 76 11.13 4.57 -10.52
C GLU A 76 12.13 4.80 -11.70
N PRO A 77 12.49 3.77 -12.48
CA PRO A 77 13.26 3.95 -13.69
C PRO A 77 12.66 5.02 -14.63
N GLY A 78 13.50 5.86 -15.22
CA GLY A 78 13.05 6.92 -16.13
C GLY A 78 12.67 8.25 -15.45
N CYS A 79 12.67 8.30 -14.11
CA CYS A 79 12.48 9.53 -13.33
C CYS A 79 13.72 10.43 -13.22
N GLY A 80 14.52 10.45 -14.29
CA GLY A 80 15.76 11.22 -14.38
C GLY A 80 16.98 10.50 -13.85
N MET A 81 16.95 9.18 -13.62
CA MET A 81 18.19 8.46 -13.33
C MET A 81 19.18 8.67 -14.48
N PRO A 82 20.43 9.11 -14.23
CA PRO A 82 21.47 9.04 -15.25
C PRO A 82 21.62 7.58 -15.64
N SER A 83 21.43 7.30 -16.94
CA SER A 83 21.91 6.06 -17.53
C SER A 83 23.44 6.10 -17.43
N GLU A 84 24.00 5.27 -16.53
CA GLU A 84 25.44 5.15 -16.19
C GLU A 84 25.97 6.02 -15.02
N PRO A 85 27.10 5.60 -14.42
CA PRO A 85 27.18 5.08 -13.07
C PRO A 85 27.42 6.20 -12.05
N VAL A 86 26.35 6.87 -11.60
CA VAL A 86 26.40 7.65 -10.35
C VAL A 86 26.19 6.68 -9.19
N PRO A 87 26.95 6.78 -8.07
CA PRO A 87 27.01 5.69 -7.09
C PRO A 87 25.72 5.38 -6.33
N SER A 88 24.60 6.10 -6.51
CA SER A 88 23.42 5.82 -5.69
C SER A 88 22.04 5.87 -6.35
N GLY A 89 21.85 6.39 -7.57
CA GLY A 89 20.53 6.34 -8.24
C GLY A 89 19.33 6.74 -7.35
N THR A 90 19.54 7.65 -6.40
CA THR A 90 18.59 8.02 -5.34
C THR A 90 18.19 9.49 -5.45
N TYR A 91 17.00 9.80 -4.99
CA TYR A 91 16.38 11.11 -4.93
C TYR A 91 16.40 11.64 -3.50
N SER A 92 16.77 12.92 -3.36
CA SER A 92 16.62 13.69 -2.13
C SER A 92 16.01 15.04 -2.47
N GLY A 93 14.93 15.43 -1.78
CA GLY A 93 14.26 16.70 -2.01
C GLY A 93 12.79 16.71 -1.60
N PRO A 94 12.12 17.84 -1.86
CA PRO A 94 10.73 18.04 -1.50
C PRO A 94 9.78 17.25 -2.41
N ALA A 95 8.72 16.71 -1.83
CA ALA A 95 7.62 16.05 -2.51
C ALA A 95 6.28 16.50 -1.92
N THR A 96 5.19 16.23 -2.63
CA THR A 96 3.83 16.23 -2.06
C THR A 96 3.37 14.80 -1.87
N TRP A 97 2.43 14.55 -0.96
CA TRP A 97 1.87 13.22 -0.75
C TRP A 97 0.35 13.20 -0.74
N VAL A 98 -0.21 12.08 -1.17
CA VAL A 98 -1.65 11.78 -1.14
C VAL A 98 -1.88 10.33 -0.75
N PHE A 99 -3.06 10.01 -0.20
CA PHE A 99 -3.50 8.62 -0.10
C PHE A 99 -3.76 8.08 -1.49
N ASP A 100 -2.95 7.10 -1.88
CA ASP A 100 -3.05 6.42 -3.15
C ASP A 100 -2.37 5.07 -3.02
N THR A 101 -2.98 4.04 -3.61
CA THR A 101 -2.58 2.65 -3.43
C THR A 101 -2.15 2.11 -4.78
N PHE A 102 -0.93 1.57 -4.83
CA PHE A 102 -0.48 0.86 -6.03
C PHE A 102 -1.37 -0.38 -6.23
N PRO A 103 -1.77 -0.73 -7.48
CA PRO A 103 -2.62 -1.89 -7.73
C PRO A 103 -2.07 -3.16 -7.06
N ASP A 104 -2.96 -3.94 -6.44
CA ASP A 104 -2.66 -5.20 -5.74
C ASP A 104 -1.76 -5.09 -4.49
N GLU A 105 -1.48 -3.87 -4.00
CA GLU A 105 -0.60 -3.61 -2.85
C GLU A 105 -1.34 -3.13 -1.60
N TRP A 106 -0.64 -3.05 -0.46
CA TRP A 106 -1.20 -2.51 0.78
C TRP A 106 -1.60 -1.03 0.62
N PRO A 107 -2.66 -0.56 1.30
CA PRO A 107 -2.96 0.86 1.38
C PRO A 107 -1.71 1.65 1.72
N GLY A 108 -1.55 2.80 1.09
CA GLY A 108 -0.33 3.56 1.20
C GLY A 108 -0.50 5.01 0.85
N ILE A 109 0.65 5.64 0.64
CA ILE A 109 0.73 6.99 0.12
C ILE A 109 1.56 7.01 -1.15
N ARG A 110 1.21 7.92 -2.05
CA ARG A 110 2.02 8.27 -3.21
C ARG A 110 2.69 9.60 -2.97
N PHE A 111 3.99 9.63 -3.19
CA PHE A 111 4.78 10.85 -3.29
C PHE A 111 4.84 11.31 -4.74
N ASP A 112 4.52 12.58 -4.97
CA ASP A 112 4.69 13.26 -6.25
C ASP A 112 5.82 14.29 -6.10
N TYR A 113 6.83 14.24 -6.96
CA TYR A 113 7.94 15.21 -6.97
C TYR A 113 8.36 15.55 -8.40
N THR A 114 9.01 16.69 -8.59
CA THR A 114 9.56 17.07 -9.89
C THR A 114 11.03 16.70 -9.95
N SER A 115 11.41 15.87 -10.90
CA SER A 115 12.80 15.43 -11.06
C SER A 115 13.69 16.63 -11.41
N PRO A 116 14.75 16.91 -10.63
CA PRO A 116 15.65 18.03 -10.90
C PRO A 116 16.46 17.84 -12.19
N LEU A 117 16.52 16.61 -12.71
CA LEU A 117 17.35 16.25 -13.86
C LEU A 117 16.65 16.46 -15.20
N ASN A 118 15.32 16.27 -15.25
CA ASN A 118 14.56 16.36 -16.49
C ASN A 118 13.24 17.13 -16.39
N GLY A 119 12.92 17.70 -15.22
CA GLY A 119 11.69 18.46 -14.97
C GLY A 119 10.41 17.63 -15.03
N LYS A 120 10.49 16.30 -15.16
CA LYS A 120 9.31 15.43 -15.20
C LYS A 120 8.75 15.22 -13.79
N THR A 121 7.43 15.18 -13.68
CA THR A 121 6.76 14.73 -12.47
C THR A 121 6.93 13.22 -12.31
N CYS A 122 7.32 12.82 -11.12
CA CYS A 122 7.69 11.47 -10.75
C CYS A 122 6.92 11.02 -9.53
N LYS A 123 6.67 9.70 -9.49
CA LYS A 123 5.78 9.06 -8.52
C LYS A 123 6.52 7.98 -7.78
N ILE A 124 6.32 7.92 -6.46
CA ILE A 124 6.86 6.85 -5.61
C ILE A 124 5.74 6.40 -4.69
N TYR A 125 5.43 5.11 -4.68
CA TYR A 125 4.40 4.53 -3.82
C TYR A 125 5.03 3.87 -2.60
N LEU A 126 4.50 4.22 -1.43
CA LEU A 126 4.83 3.64 -0.14
C LEU A 126 3.59 2.93 0.42
N PRO A 127 3.39 1.64 0.14
CA PRO A 127 2.45 0.82 0.90
C PRO A 127 2.82 0.82 2.37
N ILE A 128 1.82 0.85 3.23
CA ILE A 128 1.98 0.91 4.68
C ILE A 128 1.26 -0.28 5.33
N MET A 129 2.00 -1.00 6.15
CA MET A 129 1.52 -2.08 6.99
C MET A 129 1.57 -1.63 8.45
N ILE A 130 0.44 -1.74 9.14
CA ILE A 130 0.38 -1.44 10.57
C ILE A 130 0.54 -2.75 11.33
N SER A 131 1.67 -2.93 12.01
CA SER A 131 1.93 -4.07 12.89
C SER A 131 1.70 -3.66 14.34
N GLU A 132 0.95 -4.46 15.10
CA GLU A 132 0.78 -4.24 16.55
C GLU A 132 2.12 -4.27 17.31
N GLN A 133 3.08 -5.07 16.83
CA GLN A 133 4.38 -5.24 17.48
C GLN A 133 5.43 -4.20 17.05
N HIS A 134 5.38 -3.75 15.80
CA HIS A 134 6.44 -2.91 15.22
C HIS A 134 5.97 -1.50 14.85
N GLY A 135 4.68 -1.19 14.99
CA GLY A 135 4.08 0.05 14.52
C GLY A 135 3.95 0.09 12.99
N PRO A 136 3.81 1.29 12.41
CA PRO A 136 3.72 1.47 10.96
C PRO A 136 5.06 1.15 10.26
N LEU A 137 4.99 0.24 9.30
CA LEU A 137 6.07 -0.16 8.41
C LEU A 137 5.68 0.19 6.98
N GLY A 138 6.66 0.59 6.17
CA GLY A 138 6.46 0.88 4.77
C GLY A 138 7.61 0.35 3.93
N PHE A 139 7.39 0.20 2.64
CA PHE A 139 8.42 -0.17 1.68
C PHE A 139 8.15 0.52 0.36
N PHE A 140 9.16 0.73 -0.47
CA PHE A 140 8.91 1.28 -1.80
C PHE A 140 8.71 0.15 -2.80
N ILE A 141 7.67 0.24 -3.64
CA ILE A 141 7.37 -0.78 -4.66
C ILE A 141 8.57 -1.04 -5.58
N HIS A 142 9.29 0.02 -5.94
CA HIS A 142 10.46 -0.06 -6.83
C HIS A 142 11.78 -0.37 -6.09
N ASP A 143 11.73 -0.48 -4.77
CA ASP A 143 12.86 -0.87 -3.93
C ASP A 143 12.41 -1.73 -2.74
N SER A 144 12.01 -2.96 -3.05
CA SER A 144 11.55 -3.94 -2.07
C SER A 144 12.60 -4.34 -1.01
N ARG A 145 13.86 -3.92 -1.20
CA ARG A 145 14.94 -4.13 -0.24
C ARG A 145 14.99 -3.07 0.85
N SER A 146 14.40 -1.90 0.62
CA SER A 146 14.39 -0.79 1.56
C SER A 146 13.08 -0.77 2.33
N GLN A 147 13.16 -1.15 3.61
CA GLN A 147 12.03 -1.10 4.53
C GLN A 147 12.17 0.10 5.45
N TYR A 148 11.08 0.83 5.59
CA TYR A 148 10.95 2.03 6.40
C TYR A 148 10.11 1.74 7.63
N LYS A 149 10.58 2.20 8.77
CA LYS A 149 9.83 2.19 10.02
C LYS A 149 9.52 3.62 10.40
N ARG A 150 8.29 3.89 10.83
CA ARG A 150 7.96 5.20 11.36
C ARG A 150 8.52 5.37 12.77
N ASP A 151 9.17 6.49 13.01
CA ASP A 151 9.62 6.88 14.33
C ASP A 151 8.38 7.18 15.19
N THR A 152 8.07 6.29 16.13
CA THR A 152 6.94 6.43 17.06
C THR A 152 7.37 7.14 18.36
N ALA A 153 8.17 8.21 18.23
CA ALA A 153 8.42 9.08 19.37
C ALA A 153 7.07 9.51 19.96
N HIS A 154 6.85 9.20 21.24
CA HIS A 154 5.59 9.44 21.93
C HIS A 154 5.14 10.89 21.69
N PRO A 155 3.86 11.13 21.35
CA PRO A 155 3.31 12.46 21.55
C PRO A 155 3.39 12.75 23.05
N SER A 156 4.30 13.66 23.41
CA SER A 156 4.39 14.30 24.72
C SER A 156 3.16 15.15 24.99
#